data_AF-A0A7X8ECF4-F1
#
_entry.id   AF-A0A7X8ECF4-F1
#
_cell.length_a   1.000
_cell.length_b   1.000
_cell.length_c   1.000
_cell.angle_alpha   90.00
_cell.angle_beta   90.00
_cell.angle_gamma   90.00
#
_symmetry.space_group_name_H-M   'P 1'
#
loop_
_entity.id
_entity.type
_entity.pdbx_description
1 polymer ?
#
loop_
_entity_poly.entity_id
_entity_poly.type
_entity_poly.pdbx_seq_one_letter_code
_entity_poly.pdbx_strand_id
1 'polypeptide(L)' 'ATGVRVQKDFVSESPTIVVSTAHPAKFEMVVEPLIGHALEVPPALEELLGRDTRFTSIGTDYRELFQ' A
#
# COMPACT_ATOMS: atom_id res chain seq x y z
N ALA A 1 2.12 8.25 -5.86
CA ALA A 1 2.27 9.72 -5.89
C ALA A 1 1.66 10.41 -7.13
N THR A 2 0.86 9.70 -7.95
CA THR A 2 0.23 10.25 -9.16
C THR A 2 -0.70 11.43 -8.87
N GLY A 3 -1.49 11.37 -7.79
CA GLY A 3 -2.40 12.47 -7.42
C GLY A 3 -1.67 13.78 -7.11
N VAL A 4 -0.55 13.73 -6.38
CA VAL A 4 0.29 14.92 -6.12
C VAL A 4 0.94 15.44 -7.40
N ARG A 5 1.35 14.55 -8.30
CA ARG A 5 1.93 14.94 -9.59
C ARG A 5 0.90 15.69 -10.45
N VAL A 6 -0.30 15.13 -10.62
CA VAL A 6 -1.39 15.77 -11.37
C VAL A 6 -1.77 17.12 -10.74
N GLN A 7 -1.87 17.21 -9.42
CA GLN A 7 -2.19 18.46 -8.74
C GLN A 7 -1.12 19.55 -8.95
N LYS A 8 0.15 19.18 -9.07
CA LYS A 8 1.24 20.12 -9.38
C LYS A 8 1.26 20.55 -10.84
N ASP A 9 0.97 19.61 -11.75
CA ASP A 9 1.03 19.84 -13.19
C ASP A 9 -0.23 20.57 -13.69
N PHE A 10 -1.37 20.45 -12.99
CA PHE A 10 -2.65 21.07 -13.34
C PHE A 10 -3.23 21.84 -12.14
N VAL A 11 -3.08 23.16 -12.17
CA VAL A 11 -3.64 24.05 -11.17
C VAL A 11 -5.12 24.29 -11.44
N SER A 12 -5.97 24.02 -10.46
CA SER A 12 -7.41 24.30 -10.48
C SER A 12 -7.71 25.64 -9.81
N GLU A 13 -8.73 26.36 -10.28
CA GLU A 13 -9.25 27.56 -9.61
C GLU A 13 -9.92 27.23 -8.26
N SER A 14 -10.33 25.97 -8.06
CA SER A 14 -10.91 25.46 -6.82
C SER A 14 -9.92 24.60 -6.02
N PRO A 15 -10.02 24.57 -4.68
CA PRO A 15 -9.19 23.71 -3.84
C PRO A 15 -9.25 22.24 -4.26
N THR A 16 -8.10 21.57 -4.23
CA THR A 16 -7.96 20.15 -4.60
C THR A 16 -7.59 19.32 -3.38
N ILE A 17 -8.15 18.11 -3.28
CA ILE A 17 -7.85 17.14 -2.23
C ILE A 17 -7.15 15.94 -2.86
N VAL A 18 -6.00 15.54 -2.31
CA VAL A 18 -5.31 14.30 -2.69
C VAL A 18 -5.50 13.28 -1.57
N VAL A 19 -6.14 12.16 -1.89
CA VAL A 19 -6.42 11.10 -0.91
C VAL A 19 -5.22 10.15 -0.79
N SER A 20 -4.71 9.97 0.43
CA SER A 20 -3.72 8.92 0.73
C SER A 20 -4.44 7.61 1.00
N THR A 21 -4.61 6.78 -0.03
CA THR A 21 -5.42 5.54 0.05
C THR A 21 -4.77 4.42 0.88
N ALA A 22 -3.49 4.55 1.24
CA ALA A 22 -2.75 3.58 2.01
C ALA A 22 -1.64 4.23 2.85
N HIS A 23 -1.23 3.54 3.92
CA HIS A 23 -0.06 3.91 4.73
C HIS A 23 1.25 3.51 4.00
N PRO A 24 2.33 4.32 4.07
CA PRO A 24 3.61 4.02 3.42
C PRO A 24 4.23 2.69 3.82
N ALA A 25 4.09 2.30 5.09
CA ALA A 25 4.60 1.02 5.63
C ALA A 25 3.95 -0.24 5.01
N LYS A 26 2.96 -0.10 4.12
CA LYS A 26 2.45 -1.22 3.30
C LYS A 26 3.29 -1.48 2.04
N PHE A 27 4.27 -0.63 1.75
CA PHE A 27 5.07 -0.63 0.53
C PHE A 27 6.53 -0.25 0.82
N GLU A 28 7.07 -0.71 1.95
CA GLU A 28 8.42 -0.43 2.45
C GLU A 28 9.50 -0.67 1.38
N MET A 29 9.40 -1.76 0.62
CA MET A 29 10.32 -2.10 -0.48
C MET A 29 10.39 -1.04 -1.58
N VAL A 30 9.33 -0.23 -1.74
CA VAL A 30 9.27 0.88 -2.69
C VAL A 30 9.64 2.20 -2.02
N VAL A 31 9.16 2.42 -0.78
CA VAL A 31 9.26 3.74 -0.12
C VAL A 31 10.64 3.96 0.52
N GLU A 32 11.21 2.99 1.23
CA GLU A 32 12.49 3.14 1.95
C GLU A 32 13.66 3.53 1.02
N PRO A 33 13.82 2.93 -0.18
CA PRO A 33 14.87 3.37 -1.12
C PRO A 33 14.69 4.81 -1.60
N LEU A 34 13.46 5.32 -1.66
CA LEU A 34 13.17 6.68 -2.13
C LEU A 34 13.42 7.74 -1.06
N ILE A 35 13.24 7.39 0.22
CA ILE A 35 13.44 8.32 1.35
C ILE A 35 14.80 8.16 2.02
N GLY A 36 15.53 7.08 1.72
CA GLY A 36 16.89 6.83 2.19
C GLY A 36 16.98 6.35 3.64
N HIS A 37 15.87 5.91 4.23
CA HIS A 37 15.83 5.35 5.59
C HIS A 37 14.69 4.35 5.75
N ALA A 38 14.81 3.52 6.80
CA ALA A 38 13.76 2.58 7.17
C ALA A 38 12.52 3.30 7.70
N LEU A 39 11.33 2.77 7.41
CA LEU A 39 10.07 3.29 7.93
C LEU A 39 9.74 2.62 9.27
N GLU A 40 9.26 3.41 10.22
CA GLU A 40 8.64 2.85 11.42
C GLU A 40 7.30 2.19 11.05
N VAL A 41 7.16 0.92 11.41
CA VAL A 41 5.94 0.15 11.17
C VAL A 41 4.95 0.47 12.29
N PRO A 42 3.71 0.89 11.98
CA PRO A 42 2.71 1.14 13.01
C PRO A 42 2.45 -0.13 13.85
N PRO A 43 2.26 -0.03 15.18
CA PRO A 43 2.11 -1.21 16.05
C PRO A 43 1.01 -2.19 15.62
N ALA A 44 -0.13 -1.67 15.12
CA ALA A 44 -1.22 -2.51 14.62
C ALA A 44 -0.86 -3.31 13.35
N LEU A 45 0.04 -2.78 12.51
CA LEU A 45 0.55 -3.49 11.33
C LEU A 45 1.64 -4.48 11.73
N GLU A 46 2.52 -4.11 12.66
CA GLU A 46 3.55 -4.99 13.21
C GLU A 46 2.92 -6.24 13.85
N GLU A 47 1.88 -6.06 14.68
CA GLU A 47 1.14 -7.17 15.28
C GLU A 47 0.54 -8.10 14.21
N LEU A 48 0.01 -7.55 13.12
CA LEU A 48 -0.58 -8.33 12.03
C LEU A 48 0.47 -9.14 11.27
N LEU A 49 1.61 -8.51 10.94
CA LEU A 49 2.71 -9.13 10.20
C LEU A 49 3.42 -10.23 11.00
N GLY A 50 3.38 -10.16 12.34
CA GLY A 50 3.94 -11.19 13.22
C GLY A 50 3.10 -12.47 13.36
N ARG A 51 1.91 -12.54 12.75
CA ARG A 51 1.00 -13.70 12.88
C ARG A 51 1.39 -14.82 11.90
N ASP A 52 1.18 -16.06 12.32
CA ASP A 52 1.34 -17.22 11.44
C ASP A 52 0.40 -17.12 10.23
N THR A 53 0.96 -17.31 9.04
CA THR A 53 0.19 -17.28 7.79
C THR A 53 -0.39 -18.66 7.50
N ARG A 54 -1.71 -18.74 7.30
CA ARG A 54 -2.40 -19.96 6.88
C ARG A 54 -3.17 -19.70 5.59
N PHE A 55 -2.82 -20.43 4.55
CA PHE A 55 -3.46 -20.35 3.24
C PHE A 55 -3.46 -21.71 2.55
N THR A 56 -4.38 -21.88 1.60
CA THR A 56 -4.37 -22.99 0.64
C THR A 56 -4.10 -22.39 -0.74
N SER A 57 -3.05 -22.87 -1.42
CA SER A 57 -2.79 -22.45 -2.80
C SER A 57 -3.76 -23.12 -3.74
N ILE A 58 -4.38 -22.32 -4.62
CA ILE A 58 -5.20 -22.79 -5.73
C ILE A 58 -4.64 -22.22 -7.05
N GLY A 59 -4.88 -22.92 -8.15
CA GLY A 59 -4.57 -22.50 -9.50
C GLY A 59 -5.51 -21.42 -10.04
N THR A 60 -5.49 -21.22 -11.35
CA THR A 60 -6.32 -20.21 -12.02
C THR A 60 -7.72 -20.73 -12.41
N ASP A 61 -8.05 -21.99 -12.12
CA ASP A 61 -9.41 -22.53 -12.28
C ASP A 61 -10.25 -22.18 -11.05
N TYR A 62 -11.31 -21.40 -11.23
CA TYR A 62 -12.19 -20.97 -10.14
C TYR A 62 -12.87 -22.14 -9.42
N ARG A 63 -12.97 -23.32 -10.04
CA ARG A 63 -13.53 -24.52 -9.43
C ARG A 63 -12.70 -25.02 -8.25
N GLU A 64 -11.40 -24.72 -8.23
CA GLU A 64 -10.50 -25.08 -7.13
C GLU A 64 -10.84 -24.34 -5.82
N LEU A 65 -11.62 -23.24 -5.87
CA LEU A 65 -12.10 -22.53 -4.67
C LEU A 65 -13.07 -23.35 -3.81
N PHE A 66 -13.73 -24.35 -4.40
CA PHE A 66 -14.79 -25.13 -3.74
C PHE A 66 -14.33 -26.54 -3.32
N GLN A 67 -13.03 -26.83 -3.41
CA GLN A 67 -12.40 -28.06 -2.94
C GLN A 67 -11.88 -27.90 -1.51
#